data_AF-A0A1B6LEM5-F1
#
_entry.id   AF-A0A1B6LEM5-F1
#
_cell.length_a   1.000
_cell.length_b   1.000
_cell.length_c   1.000
_cell.angle_alpha   90.00
_cell.angle_beta   90.00
_cell.angle_gamma   90.00
#
_symmetry.space_group_name_H-M   'P 1'
#
loop_
_entity.id
_entity.type
_entity.pdbx_description
1 polymer ?
#
loop_
_entity_poly.entity_id
_entity_poly.type
_entity_poly.pdbx_seq_one_letter_code
_entity_poly.pdbx_strand_id
1 'polypeptide(L)'
;RGRKVRGRLYPWGVVEVENPEHCDFIKLRTMLITHMQDLQEVTHEVHYENYRSERLAKGAPVPKRTTSLPDHEKGDDKDRILQEKEAELRKMKEALAKMQAQMQHKN
;
A
#
# COMPACT_ATOMS: atom_id res chain seq x y z
N ARG A 1 -11.24 -52.85 3.53
CA ARG A 1 -10.03 -52.01 3.68
C ARG A 1 -10.49 -50.66 4.23
N GLY A 2 -10.15 -50.31 5.47
CA GLY A 2 -10.57 -49.05 6.10
C GLY A 2 -9.73 -47.88 5.58
N ARG A 3 -10.37 -46.86 5.01
CA ARG A 3 -9.71 -45.59 4.66
C ARG A 3 -9.69 -44.72 5.92
N LYS A 4 -8.54 -44.14 6.25
CA LYS A 4 -8.47 -43.10 7.29
C LYS A 4 -9.11 -41.82 6.71
N VAL A 5 -10.17 -41.34 7.35
CA VAL A 5 -10.89 -40.13 6.95
C VAL A 5 -10.75 -39.08 8.04
N ARG A 6 -10.71 -37.81 7.65
CA ARG A 6 -10.77 -36.68 8.59
C ARG A 6 -12.24 -36.44 8.94
N GLY A 7 -12.57 -36.40 10.22
CA GLY A 7 -13.96 -36.28 10.66
C GLY A 7 -14.10 -35.88 12.11
N ARG A 8 -15.32 -35.49 12.49
CA ARG A 8 -15.71 -35.27 13.89
C ARG A 8 -16.49 -36.48 14.38
N LEU A 9 -16.04 -37.08 15.48
CA LEU A 9 -16.67 -38.24 16.10
C LEU A 9 -17.69 -37.80 17.16
N TYR A 10 -18.87 -38.40 17.11
CA TYR A 10 -19.95 -38.25 18.09
C TYR A 10 -20.46 -39.63 18.53
N PRO A 11 -21.19 -39.73 19.68
CA PRO A 11 -21.77 -40.99 20.13
C PRO A 11 -22.74 -41.65 19.12
N TRP A 12 -23.33 -40.86 18.23
CA TRP A 12 -24.30 -41.31 17.22
C TRP A 12 -23.69 -41.46 15.81
N GLY A 13 -22.40 -41.19 15.61
CA GLY A 13 -21.76 -41.36 14.31
C GLY A 13 -20.57 -40.45 14.06
N VAL A 14 -20.03 -40.51 12.83
CA VAL A 14 -18.88 -39.72 12.39
C VAL A 14 -19.29 -38.79 11.27
N VAL A 15 -18.98 -37.51 11.42
CA VAL A 15 -19.14 -36.51 10.35
C VAL A 15 -17.81 -36.41 9.60
N GLU A 16 -17.75 -37.04 8.43
CA GLU A 16 -16.60 -36.98 7.52
C GLU A 16 -16.48 -35.61 6.84
N VAL A 17 -15.31 -34.97 6.96
CA VAL A 17 -15.03 -33.64 6.40
C VAL A 17 -14.94 -33.66 4.88
N GLU A 18 -14.54 -34.79 4.28
CA GLU A 18 -14.42 -34.93 2.82
C GLU A 18 -15.69 -35.51 2.18
N ASN A 19 -16.77 -35.69 2.93
CA ASN A 19 -18.07 -36.06 2.36
C ASN A 19 -18.87 -34.79 2.02
N PRO A 20 -19.21 -34.53 0.73
CA PRO A 20 -20.05 -33.40 0.33
C PRO A 20 -21.45 -33.38 0.96
N GLU A 21 -21.97 -34.53 1.39
CA GLU A 21 -23.28 -34.61 2.05
C GLU A 21 -23.23 -34.08 3.49
N HIS A 22 -22.05 -34.03 4.09
CA HIS A 22 -21.86 -33.56 5.47
C HIS A 22 -21.51 -32.08 5.56
N CYS A 23 -20.71 -31.56 4.62
CA CYS A 23 -20.30 -30.16 4.60
C CYS A 23 -19.71 -29.71 3.26
N ASP A 24 -19.61 -28.39 3.10
CA ASP A 24 -19.06 -27.75 1.90
C ASP A 24 -17.53 -27.63 1.87
N PHE A 25 -16.82 -28.38 2.72
CA PHE A 25 -15.37 -28.29 2.83
C PHE A 25 -14.65 -28.47 1.50
N ILE A 26 -15.12 -29.38 0.64
CA ILE A 26 -14.54 -29.59 -0.68
C ILE A 26 -14.64 -28.33 -1.54
N LYS A 27 -15.79 -27.64 -1.51
CA LYS A 27 -16.00 -26.40 -2.26
C LYS A 27 -15.05 -25.31 -1.78
N LEU A 28 -14.92 -25.14 -0.46
CA LEU A 28 -13.98 -24.18 0.14
C LEU A 28 -12.52 -24.49 -0.23
N ARG A 29 -12.11 -25.75 -0.11
CA ARG A 29 -10.75 -26.19 -0.47
C ARG A 29 -10.46 -25.90 -1.95
N THR A 30 -11.39 -26.24 -2.83
CA THR A 30 -11.24 -25.97 -4.26
C THR A 30 -11.13 -24.47 -4.51
N MET A 31 -12.02 -23.67 -3.93
CA MET A 31 -12.01 -22.21 -4.09
C MET A 31 -10.67 -21.60 -3.65
N LEU A 32 -10.15 -21.99 -2.50
CA LEU A 32 -8.85 -21.50 -2.02
C LEU A 32 -7.75 -21.88 -3.00
N ILE A 33 -7.65 -23.14 -3.42
CA ILE A 33 -6.56 -23.60 -4.29
C ILE A 33 -6.64 -22.95 -5.69
N THR A 34 -7.83 -22.84 -6.28
CA THR A 34 -7.98 -22.32 -7.65
C THR A 34 -7.90 -20.79 -7.72
N HIS A 35 -8.32 -20.09 -6.67
CA HIS A 35 -8.38 -18.62 -6.64
C HIS A 35 -7.33 -17.98 -5.73
N MET A 36 -6.26 -18.70 -5.36
CA MET A 36 -5.19 -18.14 -4.51
C MET A 36 -4.60 -16.85 -5.10
N GLN A 37 -4.41 -16.81 -6.42
CA GLN A 37 -3.81 -15.66 -7.09
C GLN A 37 -4.74 -14.44 -7.03
N ASP A 38 -6.01 -14.60 -7.41
CA ASP A 38 -7.03 -13.55 -7.33
C ASP A 38 -7.15 -12.99 -5.90
N LEU A 39 -7.13 -13.86 -4.89
CA LEU A 39 -7.16 -13.44 -3.48
C LEU A 39 -5.93 -12.61 -3.09
N GLN A 40 -4.74 -12.96 -3.59
CA GLN A 40 -3.53 -12.18 -3.37
C GLN A 40 -3.59 -10.82 -4.08
N GLU A 41 -4.08 -10.78 -5.31
CA GLU A 41 -4.23 -9.55 -6.09
C GLU A 41 -5.19 -8.58 -5.42
N VAL A 42 -6.38 -9.03 -5.01
CA VAL A 42 -7.33 -8.18 -4.27
C VAL A 42 -6.72 -7.69 -2.96
N THR A 43 -5.97 -8.54 -2.26
CA THR A 43 -5.29 -8.14 -1.03
C THR A 43 -4.24 -7.07 -1.28
N HIS A 44 -3.49 -7.17 -2.36
CA HIS A 44 -2.46 -6.19 -2.72
C HIS A 44 -3.08 -4.88 -3.23
N GLU A 45 -3.91 -4.95 -4.26
CA GLU A 45 -4.40 -3.79 -4.99
C GLU A 45 -5.48 -3.02 -4.25
N VAL A 46 -6.25 -3.69 -3.38
CA VAL A 46 -7.35 -3.06 -2.64
C VAL A 46 -6.97 -2.89 -1.19
N HIS A 47 -6.77 -3.99 -0.45
CA HIS A 47 -6.60 -3.91 1.00
C HIS A 47 -5.30 -3.20 1.41
N TYR A 48 -4.19 -3.56 0.78
CA TYR A 48 -2.90 -2.95 1.08
C TYR A 48 -2.81 -1.52 0.56
N GLU A 49 -3.21 -1.24 -0.68
CA GLU A 49 -3.13 0.13 -1.22
C GLU A 49 -4.09 1.11 -0.52
N ASN A 50 -5.27 0.67 -0.08
CA ASN A 50 -6.15 1.50 0.76
C ASN A 50 -5.46 1.86 2.09
N TYR A 51 -4.90 0.86 2.77
CA TYR A 51 -4.16 1.07 4.01
C TYR A 51 -2.94 1.97 3.81
N ARG A 52 -2.18 1.74 2.73
CA ARG A 52 -0.98 2.53 2.38
C ARG A 52 -1.34 3.99 2.16
N SER A 53 -2.38 4.26 1.36
CA SER A 53 -2.83 5.61 1.06
C SER A 53 -3.28 6.34 2.32
N GLU A 54 -4.07 5.67 3.19
CA GLU A 54 -4.50 6.23 4.46
C GLU A 54 -3.31 6.55 5.39
N ARG A 55 -2.32 5.66 5.47
CA ARG A 55 -1.10 5.86 6.27
C ARG A 55 -0.26 7.04 5.79
N LEU A 56 -0.09 7.16 4.48
CA LEU A 56 0.67 8.26 3.88
C LEU A 56 -0.06 9.60 4.05
N ALA A 57 -1.38 9.63 3.86
CA ALA A 57 -2.19 10.83 4.06
C ALA A 57 -2.18 11.34 5.51
N LYS A 58 -2.12 10.42 6.48
CA LYS A 58 -2.04 10.75 7.91
C LYS A 58 -0.65 11.19 8.39
N GLY A 59 0.33 11.30 7.47
CA GLY A 59 1.71 11.70 7.81
C GLY A 59 2.40 10.73 8.78
N ALA A 60 1.93 9.48 8.86
CA ALA A 60 2.51 8.50 9.76
C ALA A 60 3.94 8.20 9.28
N PRO A 61 4.95 8.23 10.18
CA PRO A 61 6.31 7.88 9.79
C PRO A 61 6.29 6.46 9.23
N VAL A 62 6.76 6.33 7.98
CA VAL A 62 6.94 5.03 7.35
C VAL A 62 7.85 4.22 8.27
N PRO A 63 7.43 3.06 8.79
CA PRO A 63 8.31 2.25 9.61
C PRO A 63 9.54 1.93 8.76
N LYS A 64 10.71 2.44 9.18
CA LYS A 64 11.99 2.15 8.55
C LYS A 64 12.15 0.63 8.59
N ARG A 65 11.93 -0.04 7.45
CA ARG A 65 12.24 -1.46 7.34
C ARG A 65 13.72 -1.59 7.66
N THR A 66 14.04 -2.36 8.70
CA THR A 66 15.39 -2.84 8.99
C THR A 66 15.80 -3.87 7.93
N THR A 67 15.85 -3.45 6.67
CA THR A 67 16.58 -4.13 5.62
C THR A 67 17.94 -3.43 5.60
N SER A 68 18.95 -4.12 6.11
CA SER A 68 20.35 -3.72 6.09
C SER A 68 20.83 -3.50 4.66
N LEU A 69 20.59 -2.32 4.11
CA LEU A 69 21.22 -1.77 2.92
C LEU A 69 21.72 -0.37 3.31
N PRO A 70 22.96 0.02 2.97
CA PRO A 70 23.47 1.34 3.29
C PRO A 70 22.69 2.38 2.50
N ASP A 71 21.85 3.14 3.21
CA ASP A 71 21.06 4.25 2.71
C ASP A 71 22.01 5.45 2.46
N HIS A 72 22.37 5.70 1.21
CA HIS A 72 23.23 6.82 0.83
C HIS A 72 22.36 8.04 0.49
N GLU A 73 22.26 8.96 1.46
CA GLU A 73 22.33 10.43 1.32
C GLU A 73 21.67 11.08 0.09
N LYS A 74 20.38 10.83 -0.18
CA LYS A 74 19.66 11.57 -1.27
C LYS A 74 18.38 12.30 -0.84
N GLY A 75 18.05 12.27 0.45
CA GLY A 75 16.92 13.04 1.01
C GLY A 75 17.23 14.54 1.09
N ASP A 76 18.38 14.88 1.69
CA ASP A 76 18.73 16.26 2.03
C ASP A 76 19.01 17.13 0.80
N ASP A 77 19.57 16.55 -0.27
CA ASP A 77 19.86 17.28 -1.50
C ASP A 77 18.60 17.78 -2.22
N LYS A 78 17.51 16.99 -2.20
CA LYS A 78 16.26 17.36 -2.87
C LYS A 78 15.57 18.53 -2.17
N ASP A 79 15.56 18.52 -0.85
CA ASP A 79 14.96 19.59 -0.05
C ASP A 79 15.75 20.90 -0.19
N ARG A 80 17.08 20.82 -0.28
CA ARG A 80 17.93 21.99 -0.52
C ARG A 80 17.71 22.61 -1.91
N ILE A 81 17.63 21.77 -2.94
CA ILE A 81 17.38 22.23 -4.32
C ILE A 81 16.01 22.90 -4.44
N LEU A 82 14.99 22.40 -3.74
CA LEU A 82 13.66 22.99 -3.73
C LEU A 82 13.64 24.40 -3.12
N GLN A 83 14.33 24.60 -2.00
CA GLN A 83 14.43 25.90 -1.33
C GLN A 83 15.14 26.96 -2.18
N GLU A 84 16.22 26.57 -2.88
CA GLU A 84 16.93 27.46 -3.79
C GLU A 84 16.04 27.91 -4.95
N LYS A 85 15.27 26.98 -5.53
CA LYS A 85 14.34 27.29 -6.63
C LYS A 85 13.21 28.22 -6.20
N GLU A 86 12.67 28.05 -5.00
CA GLU A 86 11.65 28.96 -4.45
C GLU A 86 12.21 30.36 -4.19
N ALA A 87 13.44 30.47 -3.68
CA ALA A 87 14.11 31.74 -3.45
C ALA A 87 14.42 32.49 -4.76
N GLU A 88 14.86 31.79 -5.81
CA GLU A 88 15.04 32.36 -7.15
C GLU A 88 13.72 32.89 -7.70
N LEU A 89 12.65 32.11 -7.59
CA LEU A 89 11.34 32.49 -8.10
C LEU A 89 10.78 33.73 -7.38
N ARG A 90 11.03 33.85 -6.07
CA ARG A 90 10.66 35.03 -5.27
C ARG A 90 11.39 36.28 -5.73
N LYS A 91 12.72 36.20 -5.90
CA LYS A 91 13.54 37.32 -6.40
C LYS A 91 13.10 37.76 -7.79
N MET A 92 12.80 36.82 -8.68
CA MET A 92 12.35 37.12 -10.03
C MET A 92 10.99 37.85 -10.03
N LYS A 93 10.04 37.40 -9.19
CA LYS A 93 8.74 38.07 -9.02
C LYS A 93 8.89 39.51 -8.50
N GLU A 94 9.77 39.73 -7.53
CA GLU A 94 10.04 41.07 -7.00
C GLU A 94 10.70 41.99 -8.04
N ALA A 95 11.63 41.47 -8.83
CA ALA A 95 12.28 42.23 -9.90
C ALA A 95 11.27 42.65 -10.99
N LEU A 96 10.38 41.73 -11.39
CA LEU A 96 9.30 42.02 -12.33
C LEU A 96 8.34 43.09 -11.79
N ALA A 97 7.95 42.99 -10.51
CA ALA A 97 7.08 43.99 -9.89
C ALA A 97 7.74 45.37 -9.83
N LYS A 98 9.03 45.45 -9.51
CA LYS A 98 9.79 46.71 -9.52
C LYS A 98 9.89 47.31 -10.92
N MET A 99 10.15 46.49 -11.94
CA MET A 99 10.23 46.93 -13.33
C MET A 99 8.86 47.46 -13.82
N GLN A 100 7.76 46.78 -13.47
CA GLN A 100 6.41 47.24 -13.79
C GLN A 100 6.07 48.57 -13.11
N ALA A 101 6.42 48.74 -11.83
CA ALA A 101 6.20 49.99 -11.11
C ALA A 101 6.99 51.17 -11.70
N GLN A 102 8.24 50.94 -12.13
CA GLN A 102 9.06 51.97 -12.78
C GLN A 102 8.51 52.39 -14.16
N MET A 103 7.89 51.46 -14.88
CA MET A 103 7.23 51.76 -16.15
C MET A 103 5.93 52.57 -15.96
N GLN A 104 5.18 52.30 -14.89
CA GLN A 104 3.95 53.05 -14.57
C GLN A 104 4.22 54.47 -14.07
N HIS A 105 5.37 54.71 -13.40
CA HIS A 105 5.77 56.05 -12.95
C HIS A 105 6.38 56.93 -14.06
N LYS A 106 6.67 56.36 -15.25
CA LYS A 106 7.28 57.08 -16.38
C LYS A 106 6.27 57.53 -17.45
N ASN A 107 4.96 57.37 -17.20
CA ASN A 107 3.87 57.88 -18.03
C ASN A 107 3.11 58.99 -17.32
#